data_AF-A0A284VND3-F1
#
_entry.id   AF-A0A284VND3-F1
#
_cell.length_a   1.000
_cell.length_b   1.000
_cell.length_c   1.000
_cell.angle_alpha   90.00
_cell.angle_beta   90.00
_cell.angle_gamma   90.00
#
_symmetry.space_group_name_H-M   'P 1'
#
loop_
_entity.id
_entity.type
_entity.pdbx_description
1 polymer ?
#
loop_
_entity_poly.entity_id
_entity_poly.type
_entity_poly.pdbx_seq_one_letter_code
_entity_poly.pdbx_strand_id
1 'polypeptide(L)' 'MAGGEGVPKRIDVIATAITAGMTAEDMCSLDLSYSPPFAPVWDPVLIAANELNKKIGREKSQD' A
#
# COMPACT_ATOMS: atom_id res chain seq x y z
N MET A 1 -2.98 -20.53 3.58
CA MET A 1 -2.86 -19.09 3.32
C MET A 1 -1.95 -18.90 2.12
N ALA A 2 -2.28 -17.99 1.19
CA ALA A 2 -1.35 -17.59 0.14
C ALA A 2 -0.50 -16.41 0.64
N GLY A 3 0.81 -16.47 0.42
CA GLY A 3 1.80 -15.49 0.88
C GLY A 3 2.48 -15.85 2.21
N GLY A 4 3.68 -15.29 2.43
CA GLY A 4 4.56 -15.60 3.57
C GLY A 4 4.31 -14.73 4.81
N GLU A 5 5.34 -14.58 5.64
CA GLU A 5 5.26 -13.79 6.87
C GLU A 5 4.90 -12.32 6.60
N GLY A 6 4.08 -11.74 7.49
CA GLY A 6 3.58 -10.36 7.38
C GLY A 6 2.34 -10.16 6.49
N VAL A 7 1.79 -11.21 5.87
CA VAL A 7 0.53 -11.11 5.10
C VAL A 7 -0.66 -10.62 5.93
N PRO A 8 -0.91 -11.13 7.17
CA PRO A 8 -2.07 -10.71 7.96
C PRO A 8 -2.11 -9.19 8.21
N LYS A 9 -0.99 -8.57 8.56
CA LYS A 9 -0.90 -7.11 8.74
C LYS A 9 -1.29 -6.34 7.47
N ARG A 10 -0.82 -6.79 6.31
CA ARG A 10 -1.02 -6.07 5.03
C ARG A 10 -2.48 -6.16 4.56
N ILE A 11 -3.14 -7.30 4.75
CA ILE A 11 -4.55 -7.43 4.37
C ILE A 11 -5.44 -6.53 5.24
N ASP A 12 -5.11 -6.37 6.53
CA ASP A 12 -5.84 -5.46 7.42
C ASP A 12 -5.70 -4.00 6.99
N VAL A 13 -4.51 -3.57 6.55
CA VAL A 13 -4.29 -2.21 6.01
C VAL A 13 -5.13 -1.99 4.75
N ILE A 14 -5.13 -2.93 3.82
CA ILE A 14 -5.90 -2.82 2.56
C ILE A 14 -7.41 -2.83 2.84
N ALA A 15 -7.88 -3.72 3.72
CA ALA A 15 -9.28 -3.80 4.11
C ALA A 15 -9.74 -2.49 4.79
N THR A 16 -8.89 -1.91 5.64
CA THR A 16 -9.15 -0.61 6.27
C THR A 16 -9.23 0.50 5.22
N ALA A 17 -8.30 0.54 4.27
CA ALA A 17 -8.29 1.54 3.20
C ALA A 17 -9.56 1.47 2.34
N ILE A 18 -10.01 0.26 1.98
CA ILE A 18 -11.28 0.04 1.26
C ILE A 18 -12.47 0.53 2.09
N THR A 19 -12.51 0.13 3.37
CA THR A 19 -13.60 0.50 4.28
C THR A 19 -13.70 2.02 4.46
N ALA A 20 -12.56 2.71 4.51
CA ALA A 20 -12.48 4.16 4.64
C ALA A 20 -12.60 4.92 3.30
N GLY A 21 -12.71 4.22 2.15
CA GLY A 21 -12.80 4.85 0.84
C GLY A 21 -11.54 5.61 0.42
N MET A 22 -10.36 5.17 0.89
CA MET A 22 -9.08 5.83 0.60
C MET A 22 -8.68 5.70 -0.87
N THR A 23 -8.07 6.76 -1.41
CA THR A 23 -7.40 6.72 -2.71
C THR A 23 -5.98 6.16 -2.58
N ALA A 24 -5.37 5.80 -3.71
CA ALA A 24 -3.96 5.39 -3.73
C ALA A 24 -3.00 6.51 -3.27
N GLU A 25 -3.38 7.78 -3.42
CA GLU A 25 -2.62 8.92 -2.91
C GLU A 25 -2.71 9.03 -1.39
N ASP A 26 -3.91 8.82 -0.82
CA ASP A 26 -4.12 8.77 0.63
C ASP A 26 -3.31 7.62 1.24
N MET A 27 -3.29 6.45 0.59
CA MET A 27 -2.52 5.30 1.04
C MET A 27 -1.00 5.57 1.07
N CYS A 28 -0.46 6.35 0.13
CA CYS A 28 0.96 6.75 0.14
C CYS A 28 1.33 7.63 1.34
N SER A 29 0.36 8.30 1.96
CA SER A 29 0.56 9.18 3.12
C SER A 29 0.44 8.46 4.47
N LEU A 30 0.12 7.16 4.46
CA LEU A 30 0.00 6.35 5.68
C LEU A 30 1.37 6.12 6.33
N ASP A 31 1.45 6.34 7.64
CA ASP A 31 2.59 5.93 8.46
C ASP A 31 2.40 4.47 8.92
N LEU A 32 3.12 3.55 8.27
CA LEU A 32 3.08 2.13 8.60
C LEU A 32 4.32 1.75 9.40
N SER A 33 4.09 1.03 10.51
CA SER A 33 5.16 0.63 11.42
C SER A 33 6.27 -0.19 10.74
N TYR A 34 7.52 0.25 10.93
CA TYR A 34 8.72 -0.53 10.65
C TYR A 34 9.10 -1.40 11.85
N SER A 35 9.53 -2.65 11.59
CA SER A 35 10.08 -3.54 12.62
C SER A 35 11.00 -4.56 11.95
N PRO A 36 12.34 -4.47 12.02
CA PRO A 36 13.25 -5.34 11.25
C PRO A 36 12.93 -6.85 11.26
N PRO A 37 12.49 -7.46 12.39
CA PRO A 37 12.08 -8.87 12.38
C PRO A 37 10.72 -9.16 11.71
N PHE A 38 9.83 -8.17 11.54
CA PHE A 38 8.43 -8.38 11.13
C PHE A 38 7.93 -7.51 9.95
N ALA A 39 8.52 -6.33 9.72
CA ALA A 39 8.14 -5.36 8.71
C ALA A 39 9.35 -4.55 8.21
N PRO A 40 9.54 -4.40 6.88
CA PRO A 40 10.64 -3.63 6.28
C PRO A 40 10.46 -2.12 6.45
N VAL A 41 11.51 -1.35 6.15
CA VAL A 41 11.48 0.14 6.22
C VAL A 41 10.38 0.73 5.33
N TRP A 42 10.21 0.17 4.13
CA TRP A 42 9.12 0.52 3.22
C TRP A 42 8.15 -0.65 3.13
N ASP A 43 6.96 -0.47 3.70
CA ASP A 43 5.93 -1.51 3.60
C ASP A 43 5.56 -1.77 2.12
N PRO A 44 5.45 -3.03 1.69
CA PRO A 44 5.05 -3.37 0.32
C PRO A 44 3.73 -2.73 -0.13
N VAL A 45 2.80 -2.45 0.79
CA VAL A 45 1.54 -1.76 0.48
C VAL A 45 1.81 -0.32 0.04
N LEU A 46 2.73 0.41 0.68
CA LEU A 46 3.11 1.77 0.30
C LEU A 46 3.80 1.79 -1.08
N ILE A 47 4.65 0.80 -1.34
CA ILE A 47 5.31 0.63 -2.64
C ILE A 47 4.26 0.40 -3.73
N ALA A 48 3.30 -0.49 -3.49
CA ALA A 48 2.23 -0.79 -4.44
C ALA A 48 1.33 0.43 -4.72
N ALA A 49 0.96 1.19 -3.68
CA ALA A 49 0.19 2.42 -3.81
C ALA A 49 0.94 3.48 -4.66
N ASN A 50 2.24 3.64 -4.42
CA ASN A 50 3.07 4.57 -5.19
C ASN A 50 3.19 4.16 -6.68
N GLU A 51 3.39 2.87 -6.94
CA GLU A 51 3.43 2.36 -8.32
C GLU A 51 2.08 2.52 -9.04
N LEU A 52 0.96 2.38 -8.33
CA LEU A 52 -0.36 2.65 -8.88
C LEU A 52 -0.54 4.14 -9.20
N ASN A 53 -0.14 5.05 -8.31
CA ASN A 53 -0.19 6.49 -8.56
C ASN A 53 0.62 6.89 -9.81
N LYS A 54 1.80 6.29 -10.00
CA LYS A 54 2.60 6.51 -11.21
C LYS A 54 1.89 6.03 -12.48
N LYS A 55 1.20 4.89 -12.43
CA LYS A 55 0.44 4.37 -13.59
C LYS A 55 -0.74 5.28 -13.93
N ILE A 56 -1.53 5.67 -12.95
CA ILE A 56 -2.66 6.60 -13.12
C ILE A 56 -2.17 7.94 -13.68
N GLY A 57 -1.06 8.47 -13.17
CA GLY A 57 -0.48 9.72 -13.66
C GLY A 57 0.00 9.63 -15.11
N ARG A 58 0.51 8.48 -15.55
CA ARG A 58 0.89 8.22 -16.95
C ARG A 58 -0.34 8.13 -17.86
N GLU A 59 -1.38 7.43 -17.42
CA GLU A 59 -2.65 7.32 -18.16
C GLU A 59 -3.26 8.71 -18.40
N LYS A 60 -3.33 9.57 -17.37
CA LYS A 60 -3.85 10.95 -17.51
C LYS A 60 -3.04 11.86 -18.44
N SER A 61 -1.79 11.52 -18.76
CA SER A 61 -0.93 12.30 -19.67
C SER A 61 -1.02 11.84 -21.14
N GLN A 62 -1.71 10.73 -21.40
CA GLN A 62 -1.90 10.15 -22.74
C GLN A 62 -3.28 10.48 -23.34
N ASP A 63 -4.19 11.05 -22.55
CA ASP A 63 -5.46 11.65 -22.99
C ASP A 63 -5.27 13.15 -23.33
#